data_AF-A0A7W1CA05-F1
#
_entry.id   AF-A0A7W1CA05-F1
#
_cell.length_a   1.000
_cell.length_b   1.000
_cell.length_c   1.000
_cell.angle_alpha   90.00
_cell.angle_beta   90.00
_cell.angle_gamma   90.00
#
_symmetry.space_group_name_H-M   'P 1'
#
loop_
_entity.id
_entity.type
_entity.pdbx_description
1 polymer ?
#
loop_
_entity_poly.entity_id
_entity_poly.type
_entity_poly.pdbx_seq_one_letter_code
_entity_poly.pdbx_strand_id
1 'polypeptide(L)'
;GHGGCMQMGGICIGCTMPGFPDKFSPIYETPPGSLLSSNTARVAGGFMRRMRDVSRADKNMSTRWDRDAPSGWRRERTGPRGAVKLLHKFYGKYQHSKESYN
;
A
#
# COMPACT_ATOMS: atom_id res chain seq x y z
N GLY A 1 16.70 13.92 13.24
CA GLY A 1 16.22 12.92 14.22
C GLY A 1 16.77 11.57 13.81
N HIS A 2 17.72 11.03 14.56
CA HIS A 2 18.45 9.81 14.21
C HIS A 2 17.77 8.52 14.73
N GLY A 3 16.68 8.61 15.51
CA GLY A 3 15.98 7.43 15.99
C GLY A 3 14.83 7.72 16.96
N GLY A 4 14.25 6.64 17.45
CA GLY A 4 13.20 6.56 18.47
C GLY A 4 12.87 5.09 18.71
N CYS A 5 12.35 4.73 19.89
CA CYS A 5 12.11 3.34 20.29
C CYS A 5 11.32 2.57 19.20
N MET A 6 10.13 3.07 18.84
CA MET A 6 9.26 2.44 17.84
C MET A 6 9.83 2.49 16.41
N GLN A 7 10.66 3.49 16.10
CA GLN A 7 11.26 3.64 14.77
C GLN A 7 12.34 2.57 14.53
N MET A 8 13.07 2.19 15.58
CA MET A 8 14.11 1.15 15.54
C MET A 8 13.58 -0.26 15.86
N GLY A 9 12.25 -0.43 15.97
CA GLY A 9 11.63 -1.71 16.30
C GLY A 9 11.59 -2.07 17.79
N GLY A 10 11.99 -1.16 18.67
CA GLY A 10 11.79 -1.30 20.11
C GLY A 10 10.35 -0.97 20.52
N ILE A 11 9.79 -1.72 21.46
CA ILE A 11 8.46 -1.45 22.00
C ILE A 11 8.43 -0.14 22.79
N CYS A 12 7.32 0.60 22.73
CA CYS A 12 7.10 1.76 23.56
C CYS A 12 6.65 1.29 24.94
N ILE A 13 7.51 1.47 25.95
CA ILE A 13 7.21 1.11 27.33
C ILE A 13 6.52 2.24 28.10
N GLY A 14 6.29 3.39 27.47
CA GLY A 14 5.64 4.54 28.11
C GLY A 14 6.48 5.19 29.22
N CYS A 15 7.81 5.25 29.08
CA CYS A 15 8.72 5.80 30.11
C CYS A 15 8.44 7.27 30.50
N THR A 16 7.67 8.00 29.68
CA THR A 16 7.26 9.39 29.94
C THR A 16 5.89 9.50 30.62
N MET A 17 5.21 8.39 30.90
CA MET A 17 3.90 8.40 31.55
C MET A 17 4.02 8.21 33.07
N PRO A 18 3.21 8.91 33.88
CA PRO A 18 3.32 8.89 35.35
C PRO A 18 2.95 7.55 35.99
N GLY A 19 2.27 6.66 35.26
CA GLY A 19 1.90 5.32 35.73
C GLY A 19 2.92 4.21 35.42
N PHE A 20 4.10 4.59 34.93
CA PHE A 20 5.21 3.68 34.69
C PHE A 20 5.89 3.33 36.03
N PRO A 21 6.20 2.05 36.34
CA PRO A 21 6.09 0.84 35.52
C PRO A 21 4.83 -0.01 35.77
N ASP A 22 4.03 0.32 36.77
CA ASP A 22 2.96 -0.55 37.31
C ASP A 22 1.85 -0.82 36.28
N LYS A 23 1.35 0.23 35.61
CA LYS A 23 0.27 0.12 34.61
C LYS A 23 0.69 -0.49 33.28
N PHE A 24 1.99 -0.68 33.07
CA PHE A 24 2.57 -1.26 31.86
C PHE A 24 3.17 -2.65 32.11
N SER A 25 3.03 -3.18 33.33
CA SER A 25 3.40 -4.56 33.63
C SER A 25 2.22 -5.48 33.24
N PRO A 26 2.46 -6.58 32.50
CA PRO A 26 3.70 -7.06 31.86
C PRO A 26 4.04 -6.35 30.54
N ILE A 27 5.29 -5.91 30.38
CA ILE A 27 5.75 -5.04 29.27
C ILE A 27 5.62 -5.69 27.89
N TYR A 28 5.76 -7.02 27.81
CA TYR A 28 5.75 -7.76 26.55
C TYR A 28 4.38 -8.30 26.18
N GLU A 29 3.38 -8.14 27.04
CA GLU A 29 2.03 -8.61 26.75
C GLU A 29 1.27 -7.57 25.92
N THR A 30 0.38 -8.06 25.07
CA THR A 30 -0.37 -7.20 24.16
C THR A 30 -1.37 -6.37 24.98
N PRO A 31 -1.33 -5.01 24.95
CA PRO A 31 -2.26 -4.23 25.72
C PRO A 31 -3.68 -4.49 25.22
N PRO A 32 -4.68 -4.61 26.11
CA PRO A 32 -6.02 -5.10 25.74
C PRO A 32 -6.69 -4.24 24.67
N GLY A 33 -6.46 -2.92 24.67
CA GLY A 33 -6.98 -2.01 23.64
C GLY A 33 -6.32 -2.16 22.27
N SER A 34 -5.11 -2.71 22.19
CA SER A 34 -4.41 -2.88 20.92
C SER A 34 -4.94 -4.04 20.08
N LEU A 35 -5.60 -5.03 20.69
CA LEU A 35 -6.20 -6.14 19.95
C LEU A 35 -7.32 -5.65 19.03
N LEU A 36 -8.19 -4.76 19.55
CA LEU A 36 -9.29 -4.19 18.78
C LEU A 36 -8.79 -3.31 17.63
N SER A 37 -7.84 -2.42 17.91
CA SER A 37 -7.30 -1.50 16.90
C SER A 37 -6.45 -2.24 15.86
N SER A 38 -5.67 -3.25 16.28
CA SER A 38 -4.85 -4.07 15.36
C SER A 38 -5.71 -4.83 14.36
N ASN A 39 -6.82 -5.43 14.82
CA ASN A 39 -7.70 -6.18 13.94
C ASN A 39 -8.44 -5.25 12.96
N THR A 40 -8.93 -4.11 13.44
CA THR A 40 -9.55 -3.10 12.58
C THR A 40 -8.57 -2.56 11.54
N ALA A 41 -7.34 -2.25 11.95
CA ALA A 41 -6.29 -1.76 11.07
C ALA A 41 -5.86 -2.82 10.03
N ARG A 42 -5.87 -4.12 10.38
CA ARG A 42 -5.58 -5.21 9.42
C ARG A 42 -6.62 -5.28 8.32
N VAL A 43 -7.91 -5.19 8.65
CA VAL A 43 -9.00 -5.25 7.67
C VAL A 43 -8.94 -4.04 6.75
N ALA A 44 -8.92 -2.83 7.31
CA ALA A 44 -8.86 -1.61 6.52
C ALA A 44 -7.56 -1.52 5.70
N GLY A 45 -6.43 -1.88 6.32
CA GLY A 45 -5.12 -1.90 5.69
C GLY A 45 -5.01 -2.91 4.56
N GLY A 46 -5.63 -4.09 4.69
CA GLY A 46 -5.68 -5.10 3.64
C GLY A 46 -6.40 -4.59 2.39
N PHE A 47 -7.57 -3.97 2.58
CA PHE A 47 -8.32 -3.36 1.49
C PHE A 47 -7.54 -2.22 0.82
N MET A 48 -7.00 -1.29 1.63
CA MET A 48 -6.21 -0.17 1.12
C MET A 48 -4.95 -0.62 0.37
N ARG A 49 -4.27 -1.67 0.84
CA ARG A 49 -3.09 -2.22 0.18
C ARG A 49 -3.45 -2.78 -1.19
N ARG A 50 -4.56 -3.52 -1.31
CA ARG A 50 -4.99 -4.06 -2.60
C ARG A 50 -5.32 -2.98 -3.63
N MET A 51 -6.03 -1.92 -3.22
CA MET A 51 -6.31 -0.78 -4.08
C MET A 51 -5.03 -0.09 -4.51
N ARG A 52 -4.10 0.13 -3.57
CA ARG A 52 -2.80 0.75 -3.85
C ARG A 52 -1.98 -0.10 -4.83
N ASP A 53 -2.05 -1.42 -4.76
CA ASP A 53 -1.37 -2.31 -5.70
C ASP A 53 -1.93 -2.22 -7.11
N VAL A 54 -3.26 -2.08 -7.26
CA VAL A 54 -3.88 -1.82 -8.59
C VAL A 54 -3.37 -0.49 -9.15
N SER A 55 -3.39 0.58 -8.35
CA SER A 55 -2.87 1.87 -8.79
C SER A 55 -1.37 1.84 -9.08
N ARG A 56 -0.58 1.04 -8.35
CA ARG A 56 0.86 0.85 -8.62
C ARG A 56 1.08 0.11 -9.93
N ALA A 57 0.30 -0.93 -10.22
CA ALA A 57 0.38 -1.68 -11.46
C ALA A 57 0.08 -0.79 -12.68
N ASP A 58 -0.95 0.06 -12.56
CA ASP A 58 -1.31 1.05 -13.58
C ASP A 58 -0.21 2.11 -13.76
N LYS A 59 0.28 2.72 -12.67
CA LYS A 59 1.34 3.75 -12.74
C LYS A 59 2.70 3.21 -13.18
N ASN A 60 2.96 1.93 -12.99
CA ASN A 60 4.16 1.28 -13.53
C ASN A 60 4.04 1.01 -15.03
N MET A 61 2.89 1.30 -15.66
CA MET A 61 2.67 1.17 -17.10
C MET A 61 3.00 2.49 -17.82
N SER A 62 4.00 2.44 -18.69
CA SER A 62 4.43 3.51 -19.59
C SER A 62 3.71 3.43 -20.94
N THR A 63 3.64 4.57 -21.63
CA THR A 63 3.04 4.74 -22.98
C THR A 63 3.65 3.81 -24.05
N ARG A 64 4.86 3.28 -23.82
CA ARG A 64 5.49 2.27 -24.66
C ARG A 64 4.63 1.01 -24.77
N TRP A 65 4.01 0.56 -23.68
CA TRP A 65 3.21 -0.66 -23.67
C TRP A 65 1.79 -0.50 -24.24
N ASP A 66 1.37 0.75 -24.53
CA ASP A 66 0.16 1.04 -25.30
C ASP A 66 0.41 1.00 -26.81
N ARG A 67 1.52 1.60 -27.27
CA ARG A 67 1.87 1.68 -28.70
C ARG A 67 2.50 0.39 -29.23
N ASP A 68 3.42 -0.20 -28.48
CA ASP A 68 4.06 -1.46 -28.83
C ASP A 68 3.25 -2.62 -28.27
N ALA A 69 2.27 -3.11 -29.03
CA ALA A 69 1.67 -4.41 -28.74
C ALA A 69 2.76 -5.49 -28.84
N PRO A 70 2.86 -6.45 -27.90
CA PRO A 70 3.86 -7.50 -27.97
C PRO A 70 3.57 -8.38 -29.18
N SER A 71 4.30 -8.15 -30.27
CA SER A 71 4.29 -9.02 -31.44
C SER A 71 4.90 -10.37 -31.07
N GLY A 72 4.47 -11.45 -31.73
CA GLY A 72 4.91 -12.83 -31.42
C GLY A 72 6.42 -13.07 -31.53
N TRP A 73 7.17 -12.11 -32.10
CA TRP A 73 8.60 -12.17 -32.35
C TRP A 73 9.44 -11.30 -31.40
N ARG A 74 8.82 -10.53 -30.50
CA ARG A 74 9.52 -9.60 -29.60
C ARG A 74 10.04 -10.37 -28.37
N ARG A 75 11.33 -10.18 -28.01
CA ARG A 75 11.97 -10.80 -26.83
C ARG A 75 11.32 -10.40 -25.49
N GLU A 76 10.60 -9.28 -25.46
CA GLU A 76 9.88 -8.81 -24.28
C GLU A 76 8.57 -9.58 -24.05
N ARG A 77 8.68 -10.77 -23.44
CA ARG A 77 7.52 -11.56 -22.99
C ARG A 77 6.80 -10.95 -21.77
N THR A 78 7.34 -9.88 -21.18
CA THR A 78 6.93 -9.26 -19.91
C THR A 78 6.00 -8.04 -20.07
N GLY A 79 5.41 -7.82 -21.24
CA GLY A 79 4.38 -6.79 -21.40
C GLY A 79 3.12 -7.13 -20.58
N PRO A 80 2.45 -6.14 -19.96
CA PRO A 80 1.21 -6.36 -19.21
C PRO A 80 0.15 -7.00 -20.10
N ARG A 81 -0.32 -8.19 -19.71
CA ARG A 81 -1.33 -8.98 -20.44
C ARG A 81 -2.64 -9.07 -19.67
N GLY A 82 -3.73 -9.25 -20.41
CA GLY A 82 -5.06 -9.50 -19.86
C GLY A 82 -5.63 -8.34 -19.06
N ALA A 83 -6.04 -8.62 -17.82
CA ALA A 83 -6.78 -7.70 -16.97
C ALA A 83 -6.04 -6.39 -16.66
N VAL A 84 -4.71 -6.41 -16.53
CA VAL A 84 -3.92 -5.20 -16.22
C VAL A 84 -3.99 -4.19 -17.37
N LYS A 85 -3.92 -4.65 -18.62
CA LYS A 85 -4.00 -3.78 -19.80
C LYS A 85 -5.42 -3.24 -20.03
N LEU A 86 -6.44 -4.04 -19.74
CA LEU A 86 -7.83 -3.58 -19.74
C LEU A 86 -8.05 -2.50 -18.67
N LEU A 87 -7.61 -2.76 -17.44
CA LEU A 87 -7.70 -1.79 -16.35
C LEU A 87 -6.98 -0.49 -16.72
N HIS A 88 -5.76 -0.56 -17.24
CA HIS A 88 -5.01 0.62 -17.69
C HIS A 88 -5.77 1.45 -18.72
N LYS A 89 -6.36 0.79 -19.73
CA LYS A 89 -7.15 1.47 -20.76
C LYS A 89 -8.41 2.13 -20.20
N PHE A 90 -9.10 1.47 -19.27
CA PHE A 90 -10.27 2.05 -18.60
C PHE A 90 -9.88 3.20 -17.66
N TYR A 91 -8.80 3.03 -16.89
CA TYR A 91 -8.30 4.05 -15.96
C TYR A 91 -7.82 5.28 -16.72
N GLY A 92 -7.04 5.11 -17.80
CA GLY A 92 -6.62 6.18 -18.68
C GLY A 92 -7.81 6.90 -19.34
N LYS A 93 -8.81 6.15 -19.83
CA LYS A 93 -10.03 6.75 -20.39
C LYS A 93 -10.79 7.58 -19.35
N TYR A 94 -10.92 7.09 -18.11
CA TYR A 94 -11.61 7.79 -17.04
C TYR A 94 -10.81 9.01 -16.53
N GLN A 95 -9.49 8.91 -16.46
CA GLN A 95 -8.61 10.01 -16.05
C GLN A 95 -8.66 11.15 -17.08
N HIS A 96 -8.64 10.84 -18.38
CA HIS A 96 -8.66 11.84 -19.44
C HIS A 96 -10.07 12.27 -19.88
N SER A 97 -11.15 11.65 -19.38
CA SER A 97 -12.52 12.06 -19.75
C SER A 97 -12.87 13.48 -19.26
N LYS A 98 -12.15 13.99 -18.26
CA LYS A 98 -12.32 15.35 -17.74
C LYS A 98 -11.45 16.39 -18.45
N GLU A 99 -10.47 15.95 -19.23
CA GLU A 99 -9.52 16.82 -19.93
C GLU A 99 -10.03 17.25 -21.31
N SER A 100 -11.03 16.55 -21.88
CA SER A 100 -11.71 16.93 -23.13
C SER A 100 -12.86 17.94 -22.93
N TYR A 101 -13.14 18.40 -21.71
CA TYR A 101 -14.18 19.38 -21.36
C TYR A 101 -13.55 20.71 -20.90
N ASN A 102 -12.49 21.14 -21.57
CA ASN A 102 -11.92 22.50 -21.55
C ASN A 102 -11.34 22.79 -22.93
#